data_AF-A0A671UM63-F1
#
_entry.id   AF-A0A671UM63-F1
#
_cell.length_a   1.000
_cell.length_b   1.000
_cell.length_c   1.000
_cell.angle_alpha   90.00
_cell.angle_beta   90.00
_cell.angle_gamma   90.00
#
_symmetry.space_group_name_H-M   'P 1'
#
loop_
_entity.id
_entity.type
_entity.pdbx_description
1 polymer ?
#
loop_
_entity_poly.entity_id
_entity_poly.type
_entity_poly.pdbx_seq_one_letter_code
_entity_poly.pdbx_strand_id
1 'polypeptide(L)'
;MEDSGSALEKNVADLTVMDVYDIAAVVGQEFERIIDQYGCEALSRLMPKVVRVLEILEVMVSRTSISPETEELRLELDKLRLERLDRLEKEKKHRKELELVEDVWRGEAQDLLTQIAQLQEENKSLLTNMSIKDPMSEEDLQRHEGMTERERQVMKKLKEVVDKQRDEIRAKDRELTLKNEDIEALQQQQSRLMKINHDLRHKISVVEAQGKALIEQKVELEASAQARGQEVGALRQEIARLRERLQGELPAQNPEEQPPQPPSPAELMLGGVDPPLPALPGSLSPEGHEEEEEEEEEAEDEAVLLWEALCDEDAGGLDPKDPNRPRFTLQELRDVLHERNELKAKVFLLQEELAYYKSEETEDEMVTPSPSPSPDLRTRSRSAAQPESGIKRLFSFFSRDKQRGSQRSAQFDVGSWAGKDDVYTEQAQEALQHM
;
A
#
# COMPACT_ATOMS: atom_id res chain seq x y z
N MET A 1 -5.03 -24.80 -45.37
CA MET A 1 -4.76 -24.31 -44.01
C MET A 1 -4.41 -22.85 -44.19
N GLU A 2 -5.45 -22.01 -44.23
CA GLU A 2 -5.36 -20.58 -44.47
C GLU A 2 -6.12 -19.93 -43.31
N ASP A 3 -5.44 -19.61 -42.21
CA ASP A 3 -6.00 -18.68 -41.21
C ASP A 3 -4.90 -18.05 -40.34
N SER A 4 -3.71 -17.81 -40.91
CA SER A 4 -2.64 -17.06 -40.23
C SER A 4 -2.77 -15.54 -40.41
N GLY A 5 -3.87 -15.08 -41.00
CA GLY A 5 -4.21 -13.67 -41.12
C GLY A 5 -4.93 -13.18 -39.87
N SER A 6 -4.21 -12.81 -38.82
CA SER A 6 -4.77 -11.91 -37.81
C SER A 6 -3.72 -11.18 -36.98
N ALA A 7 -2.62 -11.84 -36.58
CA ALA A 7 -1.63 -11.23 -35.68
C ALA A 7 -0.76 -10.16 -36.36
N LEU A 8 -0.39 -10.35 -37.63
CA LEU A 8 0.43 -9.39 -38.39
C LEU A 8 -0.32 -8.13 -38.82
N GLU A 9 -1.65 -8.16 -38.82
CA GLU A 9 -2.51 -7.03 -39.21
C GLU A 9 -2.97 -6.19 -38.00
N LYS A 10 -2.67 -6.64 -36.77
CA LYS A 10 -3.01 -5.91 -35.55
C LYS A 10 -2.19 -4.63 -35.42
N ASN A 11 -2.82 -3.61 -34.84
CA ASN A 11 -2.11 -2.40 -34.46
C ASN A 11 -1.02 -2.71 -33.43
N VAL A 12 0.11 -2.00 -33.55
CA VAL A 12 1.27 -2.22 -32.67
C VAL A 12 0.94 -2.01 -31.18
N ALA A 13 -0.01 -1.12 -30.89
CA ALA A 13 -0.45 -0.82 -29.53
C ALA A 13 -1.30 -1.94 -28.88
N ASP A 14 -1.91 -2.80 -29.70
CA ASP A 14 -2.84 -3.85 -29.25
C ASP A 14 -2.21 -5.25 -29.32
N LEU A 15 -0.92 -5.35 -29.69
CA LEU A 15 -0.19 -6.60 -29.72
C LEU A 15 -0.10 -7.19 -28.32
N THR A 16 -0.43 -8.48 -28.21
CA THR A 16 -0.23 -9.27 -26.98
C THR A 16 0.97 -10.20 -27.13
N VAL A 17 1.46 -10.74 -26.01
CA VAL A 17 2.54 -11.73 -26.02
C VAL A 17 2.16 -12.94 -26.89
N MET A 18 0.88 -13.34 -26.88
CA MET A 18 0.34 -14.43 -27.71
C MET A 18 0.51 -14.13 -29.21
N ASP A 19 0.24 -12.88 -29.62
CA ASP A 19 0.37 -12.46 -31.02
C ASP A 19 1.82 -12.52 -31.50
N VAL A 20 2.80 -12.27 -30.62
CA VAL A 20 4.23 -12.43 -30.94
C VAL A 20 4.58 -13.90 -31.19
N TYR A 21 3.98 -14.83 -30.44
CA TYR A 21 4.13 -16.27 -30.68
C TYR A 21 3.49 -16.72 -32.00
N ASP A 22 2.32 -16.19 -32.34
CA ASP A 22 1.66 -16.46 -33.62
C ASP A 22 2.48 -15.92 -34.80
N ILE A 23 3.01 -14.71 -34.68
CA ILE A 23 3.94 -14.12 -35.67
C ILE A 23 5.20 -14.99 -35.81
N ALA A 24 5.77 -15.45 -34.69
CA ALA A 24 6.94 -16.32 -34.71
C ALA A 24 6.65 -17.66 -35.41
N ALA A 25 5.47 -18.22 -35.23
CA ALA A 25 5.05 -19.45 -35.90
C ALA A 25 4.94 -19.26 -37.43
N VAL A 26 4.33 -18.16 -37.88
CA VAL A 26 4.24 -17.83 -39.32
C VAL A 26 5.62 -17.64 -39.92
N VAL A 27 6.50 -16.88 -39.26
CA VAL A 27 7.89 -16.68 -39.67
C VAL A 27 8.67 -18.01 -39.71
N GLY A 28 8.40 -18.90 -38.75
CA GLY A 28 8.97 -20.26 -38.73
C GLY A 28 8.56 -21.11 -39.93
N GLN A 29 7.30 -21.06 -40.35
CA GLN A 29 6.82 -21.78 -41.53
C GLN A 29 7.45 -21.27 -42.84
N GLU A 30 7.71 -19.96 -42.94
CA GLU A 30 8.44 -19.38 -44.08
C GLU A 30 9.90 -19.87 -44.11
N PHE A 31 10.56 -19.94 -42.94
CA PHE A 31 11.91 -20.46 -42.86
C PHE A 31 11.99 -21.95 -43.17
N GLU A 32 11.02 -22.76 -42.73
CA GLU A 32 10.94 -24.18 -43.08
C GLU A 32 10.89 -24.37 -44.61
N ARG A 33 10.03 -23.61 -45.30
CA ARG A 33 9.94 -23.65 -46.77
C ARG A 33 11.24 -23.26 -47.48
N ILE A 34 11.99 -22.29 -46.94
CA ILE A 34 13.30 -21.90 -47.48
C ILE A 34 14.35 -22.97 -47.22
N ILE A 35 14.33 -23.60 -46.04
CA ILE A 35 15.23 -24.69 -45.68
C ILE A 35 15.02 -25.89 -46.61
N ASP A 36 13.77 -26.23 -46.91
CA ASP A 36 13.42 -27.34 -47.81
C ASP A 36 13.95 -27.12 -49.23
N GLN A 37 14.00 -25.88 -49.72
CA GLN A 37 14.44 -25.56 -51.09
C GLN A 37 15.94 -25.29 -51.22
N TYR A 38 16.56 -24.64 -50.23
CA TYR A 38 17.94 -24.11 -50.33
C TYR A 38 18.89 -24.67 -49.26
N GLY A 39 18.39 -25.49 -48.35
CA GLY A 39 19.16 -26.06 -47.23
C GLY A 39 19.35 -25.09 -46.06
N CYS A 40 19.66 -25.66 -44.89
CA CYS A 40 19.78 -24.93 -43.62
C CYS A 40 20.87 -23.84 -43.61
N GLU A 41 21.90 -23.97 -44.45
CA GLU A 41 23.03 -23.03 -44.50
C GLU A 41 22.61 -21.63 -44.96
N ALA A 42 21.57 -21.52 -45.80
CA ALA A 42 21.04 -20.26 -46.30
C ALA A 42 20.49 -19.35 -45.18
N LEU A 43 19.95 -19.94 -44.11
CA LEU A 43 19.31 -19.22 -43.00
C LEU A 43 20.17 -19.14 -41.73
N SER A 44 21.31 -19.84 -41.71
CA SER A 44 22.21 -19.97 -40.55
C SER A 44 22.60 -18.65 -39.88
N ARG A 45 22.73 -17.57 -40.65
CA ARG A 45 23.10 -16.22 -40.14
C ARG A 45 21.91 -15.30 -39.88
N LEU A 46 20.77 -15.57 -40.51
CA LEU A 46 19.57 -14.74 -40.41
C LEU A 46 18.69 -15.17 -39.23
N MET A 47 18.57 -16.49 -39.03
CA MET A 47 17.73 -17.09 -37.99
C MET A 47 18.00 -16.51 -36.59
N PRO A 48 19.27 -16.39 -36.10
CA PRO A 48 19.51 -15.84 -34.77
C PRO A 48 19.14 -14.36 -34.65
N LYS A 49 19.21 -13.60 -35.74
CA LYS A 49 18.82 -12.18 -35.77
C LYS A 49 17.31 -12.02 -35.70
N VAL A 50 16.56 -12.86 -36.41
CA VAL A 50 15.10 -12.83 -36.39
C VAL A 50 14.56 -13.31 -35.05
N VAL A 51 15.13 -14.36 -34.48
CA VAL A 51 14.85 -14.77 -33.09
C VAL A 51 15.11 -13.61 -32.13
N ARG A 52 16.23 -12.89 -32.28
CA ARG A 52 16.54 -11.74 -31.42
C ARG A 52 15.52 -10.61 -31.55
N VAL A 53 15.04 -10.32 -32.76
CA VAL A 53 14.01 -9.29 -32.99
C VAL A 53 12.69 -9.70 -32.33
N LEU A 54 12.29 -10.96 -32.46
CA LEU A 54 11.07 -11.49 -31.84
C LEU A 54 11.17 -11.51 -30.30
N GLU A 55 12.33 -11.81 -29.74
CA GLU A 55 12.59 -11.68 -28.29
C GLU A 55 12.46 -10.24 -27.80
N ILE A 56 12.99 -9.26 -28.55
CA ILE A 56 12.87 -7.85 -28.19
C ILE A 56 11.40 -7.42 -28.24
N LEU A 57 10.66 -7.85 -29.26
CA LEU A 57 9.24 -7.57 -29.41
C LEU A 57 8.42 -8.17 -28.26
N GLU A 58 8.70 -9.42 -27.87
CA GLU A 58 8.07 -10.09 -26.72
C GLU A 58 8.27 -9.28 -25.43
N VAL A 59 9.49 -8.80 -25.17
CA VAL A 59 9.79 -7.99 -23.98
C VAL A 59 9.09 -6.64 -24.01
N MET A 60 9.05 -5.98 -25.16
CA MET A 60 8.38 -4.69 -25.31
C MET A 60 6.87 -4.81 -25.07
N VAL A 61 6.23 -5.80 -25.71
CA VAL A 61 4.80 -6.07 -25.55
C VAL A 61 4.46 -6.48 -24.13
N SER A 62 5.30 -7.31 -23.49
CA SER A 62 5.12 -7.69 -22.08
C SER A 62 5.14 -6.47 -21.16
N ARG A 63 6.07 -5.53 -21.38
CA ARG A 63 6.16 -4.29 -20.59
C ARG A 63 4.98 -3.35 -20.83
N THR A 64 4.48 -3.27 -22.07
CA THR A 64 3.31 -2.46 -22.42
C THR A 64 2.03 -3.00 -21.75
N SER A 65 1.84 -4.32 -21.71
CA SER A 65 0.70 -4.94 -21.01
C SER A 65 0.77 -4.81 -19.48
N ILE A 66 1.97 -4.56 -18.94
CA ILE A 66 2.23 -4.50 -17.50
C ILE A 66 2.32 -3.05 -17.00
N SER A 67 2.19 -2.02 -17.85
CA SER A 67 2.37 -0.61 -17.45
C SER A 67 1.42 -0.23 -16.30
N PRO A 68 1.85 -0.36 -15.03
CA PRO A 68 0.94 -0.33 -13.89
C PRO A 68 0.51 1.09 -13.61
N GLU A 69 1.42 2.05 -13.86
CA GLU A 69 1.19 3.48 -13.84
C GLU A 69 0.01 3.92 -14.71
N THR A 70 -0.16 3.35 -15.91
CA THR A 70 -1.32 3.71 -16.76
C THR A 70 -2.64 3.17 -16.24
N GLU A 71 -2.61 2.03 -15.54
CA GLU A 71 -3.78 1.42 -14.92
C GLU A 71 -4.12 2.11 -13.58
N GLU A 72 -3.10 2.45 -12.79
CA GLU A 72 -3.20 3.24 -11.56
C GLU A 72 -3.76 4.64 -11.84
N LEU A 73 -3.24 5.35 -12.84
CA LEU A 73 -3.78 6.66 -13.25
C LEU A 73 -5.22 6.56 -13.75
N ARG A 74 -5.61 5.45 -14.39
CA ARG A 74 -7.01 5.19 -14.80
C ARG A 74 -7.91 4.98 -13.59
N LEU A 75 -7.48 4.16 -12.63
CA LEU A 75 -8.21 3.92 -11.39
C LEU A 75 -8.34 5.19 -10.55
N GLU A 76 -7.30 6.00 -10.49
CA GLU A 76 -7.29 7.28 -9.80
C GLU A 76 -8.23 8.30 -10.49
N LEU A 77 -8.20 8.37 -11.82
CA LEU A 77 -9.16 9.17 -12.59
C LEU A 77 -10.61 8.77 -12.29
N ASP A 78 -10.90 7.48 -12.21
CA ASP A 78 -12.25 6.97 -11.92
C ASP A 78 -12.66 7.22 -10.46
N LYS A 79 -11.73 7.08 -9.51
CA LYS A 79 -11.91 7.50 -8.11
C LYS A 79 -12.23 8.99 -8.01
N LEU A 80 -11.45 9.85 -8.66
CA LEU A 80 -11.67 11.30 -8.67
C LEU A 80 -13.00 11.69 -9.32
N ARG A 81 -13.44 10.96 -10.34
CA ARG A 81 -14.77 11.15 -10.96
C ARG A 81 -15.88 10.81 -9.98
N LEU A 82 -15.77 9.70 -9.27
CA LEU A 82 -16.73 9.30 -8.23
C LEU A 82 -16.79 10.33 -7.10
N GLU A 83 -15.64 10.78 -6.59
CA GLU A 83 -15.58 11.81 -5.55
C GLU A 83 -16.15 13.15 -6.02
N ARG A 84 -15.97 13.52 -7.30
CA ARG A 84 -16.58 14.72 -7.87
C ARG A 84 -18.11 14.58 -7.93
N LEU A 85 -18.62 13.42 -8.35
CA LEU A 85 -20.06 13.16 -8.40
C LEU A 85 -20.69 13.20 -6.99
N ASP A 86 -20.05 12.55 -6.01
CA ASP A 86 -20.52 12.54 -4.63
C ASP A 86 -20.53 13.95 -4.01
N ARG A 87 -19.48 14.75 -4.25
CA ARG A 87 -19.45 16.17 -3.86
C ARG A 87 -20.60 16.97 -4.46
N LEU A 88 -20.83 16.85 -5.77
CA LEU A 88 -21.94 17.53 -6.44
C LEU A 88 -23.30 17.10 -5.89
N GLU A 89 -23.46 15.83 -5.53
CA GLU A 89 -24.70 15.33 -4.95
C GLU A 89 -24.92 15.86 -3.53
N LYS A 90 -23.88 15.91 -2.71
CA LYS A 90 -23.90 16.52 -1.37
C LYS A 90 -24.23 18.01 -1.45
N GLU A 91 -23.60 18.76 -2.34
CA GLU A 91 -23.92 20.18 -2.57
C GLU A 91 -25.38 20.37 -3.01
N LYS A 92 -25.89 19.49 -3.88
CA LYS A 92 -27.29 19.53 -4.30
C LYS A 92 -28.25 19.23 -3.15
N LYS A 93 -27.91 18.30 -2.25
CA LYS A 93 -28.70 18.00 -1.05
C LYS A 93 -28.69 19.17 -0.09
N HIS A 94 -27.50 19.70 0.23
CA HIS A 94 -27.34 20.85 1.11
C HIS A 94 -28.06 22.09 0.60
N ARG A 95 -28.00 22.37 -0.71
CA ARG A 95 -28.78 23.47 -1.32
C ARG A 95 -30.29 23.30 -1.10
N LYS A 96 -30.83 22.10 -1.28
CA LYS A 96 -32.26 21.84 -1.05
C LYS A 96 -32.65 21.97 0.41
N GLU A 97 -31.78 21.55 1.33
CA GLU A 97 -31.98 21.74 2.77
C GLU A 97 -31.99 23.23 3.09
N LEU A 98 -31.09 24.02 2.50
CA LEU A 98 -31.05 25.47 2.66
C LEU A 98 -32.33 26.14 2.12
N GLU A 99 -32.78 25.76 0.92
CA GLU A 99 -34.05 26.22 0.35
C GLU A 99 -35.23 25.91 1.28
N LEU A 100 -35.28 24.70 1.86
CA LEU A 100 -36.33 24.31 2.80
C LEU A 100 -36.28 25.16 4.08
N VAL A 101 -35.08 25.41 4.63
CA VAL A 101 -34.90 26.26 5.81
C VAL A 101 -35.34 27.70 5.51
N GLU A 102 -34.99 28.24 4.34
CA GLU A 102 -35.44 29.57 3.90
C GLU A 102 -36.96 29.63 3.78
N ASP A 103 -37.62 28.62 3.21
CA ASP A 103 -39.07 28.57 3.08
C ASP A 103 -39.79 28.53 4.43
N VAL A 104 -39.29 27.71 5.37
CA VAL A 104 -39.81 27.66 6.74
C VAL A 104 -39.64 29.02 7.42
N TRP A 105 -38.46 29.62 7.32
CA TRP A 105 -38.18 30.92 7.92
C TRP A 105 -39.05 32.04 7.33
N ARG A 106 -39.31 32.03 6.01
CA ARG A 106 -40.26 32.95 5.36
C ARG A 106 -41.68 32.76 5.90
N GLY A 107 -42.11 31.51 6.09
CA GLY A 107 -43.40 31.19 6.70
C GLY A 107 -43.54 31.76 8.11
N GLU A 108 -42.56 31.47 8.98
CA GLU A 108 -42.54 31.97 10.35
C GLU A 108 -42.50 33.50 10.42
N ALA A 109 -41.68 34.15 9.59
CA ALA A 109 -41.63 35.60 9.51
C ALA A 109 -42.98 36.20 9.08
N GLN A 110 -43.66 35.57 8.12
CA GLN A 110 -44.99 36.00 7.67
C GLN A 110 -46.05 35.80 8.74
N ASP A 111 -46.00 34.70 9.49
CA ASP A 111 -46.91 34.44 10.60
C ASP A 111 -46.73 35.45 11.74
N LEU A 112 -45.48 35.80 12.06
CA LEU A 112 -45.17 36.85 13.04
C LEU A 112 -45.66 38.22 12.57
N LEU A 113 -45.45 38.58 11.29
CA LEU A 113 -45.99 39.82 10.73
C LEU A 113 -47.52 39.87 10.80
N THR A 114 -48.18 38.73 10.53
CA THR A 114 -49.64 38.61 10.61
C THR A 114 -50.11 38.78 12.05
N GLN A 115 -49.42 38.19 13.03
CA GLN A 115 -49.70 38.37 14.45
C GLN A 115 -49.51 39.83 14.89
N ILE A 116 -48.43 40.49 14.46
CA ILE A 116 -48.19 41.92 14.75
C ILE A 116 -49.33 42.76 14.17
N ALA A 117 -49.75 42.51 12.93
CA ALA A 117 -50.84 43.24 12.30
C ALA A 117 -52.16 43.07 13.06
N GLN A 118 -52.49 41.84 13.48
CA GLN A 118 -53.67 41.55 14.30
C GLN A 118 -53.62 42.30 15.64
N LEU A 119 -52.49 42.23 16.36
CA LEU A 119 -52.31 42.93 17.63
C LEU A 119 -52.36 44.45 17.47
N GLN A 120 -51.85 45.00 16.35
CA GLN A 120 -51.96 46.43 16.05
C GLN A 120 -53.41 46.85 15.78
N GLU A 121 -54.17 46.03 15.06
CA GLU A 121 -55.59 46.27 14.81
C GLU A 121 -56.43 46.17 16.09
N GLU A 122 -56.17 45.17 16.93
CA GLU A 122 -56.78 45.02 18.25
C GLU A 122 -56.47 46.21 19.15
N ASN A 123 -55.20 46.63 19.24
CA ASN A 123 -54.81 47.81 20.00
C ASN A 123 -55.51 49.07 19.50
N LYS A 124 -55.59 49.27 18.18
CA LYS A 124 -56.32 50.39 17.59
C LYS A 124 -57.81 50.34 17.94
N SER A 125 -58.42 49.16 17.86
CA SER A 125 -59.81 48.93 18.23
C SER A 125 -60.05 49.22 19.72
N LEU A 126 -59.19 48.73 20.61
CA LEU A 126 -59.24 49.01 22.05
C LEU A 126 -59.08 50.50 22.35
N LEU A 127 -58.13 51.19 21.70
CA LEU A 127 -57.96 52.65 21.82
C LEU A 127 -59.23 53.40 21.39
N THR A 128 -59.87 53.00 20.29
CA THR A 128 -61.14 53.61 19.85
C THR A 128 -62.29 53.31 20.80
N ASN A 129 -62.36 52.12 21.38
CA ASN A 129 -63.41 51.72 22.31
C ASN A 129 -63.24 52.36 23.70
N MET A 130 -62.01 52.51 24.19
CA MET A 130 -61.68 53.23 25.42
C MET A 130 -61.97 54.73 25.31
N SER A 131 -61.91 55.29 24.09
CA SER A 131 -62.30 56.68 23.83
C SER A 131 -63.82 56.92 23.81
N ILE A 132 -64.65 55.86 23.80
CA ILE A 132 -66.11 55.94 23.60
C ILE A 132 -66.91 55.64 24.88
N LYS A 133 -66.29 55.26 26.01
CA LYS A 133 -67.06 54.78 27.16
C LYS A 133 -67.07 55.67 28.41
N ASP A 134 -68.27 56.15 28.72
CA ASP A 134 -68.94 56.20 30.03
C ASP A 134 -70.48 56.14 29.78
N PRO A 135 -71.35 55.61 30.68
CA PRO A 135 -71.21 54.53 31.65
C PRO A 135 -71.84 53.21 31.14
N MET A 136 -71.56 52.12 31.87
CA MET A 136 -71.86 50.71 31.58
C MET A 136 -73.36 50.43 31.31
N SER A 137 -73.65 49.76 30.18
CA SER A 137 -74.98 49.27 29.76
C SER A 137 -74.98 47.74 29.70
N GLU A 138 -76.16 47.10 29.72
CA GLU A 138 -76.37 45.64 29.63
C GLU A 138 -75.60 44.96 28.47
N GLU A 139 -75.24 45.69 27.42
CA GLU A 139 -74.38 45.20 26.33
C GLU A 139 -72.98 44.77 26.80
N ASP A 140 -72.48 45.28 27.93
CA ASP A 140 -71.15 44.95 28.44
C ASP A 140 -71.08 43.58 29.12
N LEU A 141 -72.21 43.09 29.63
CA LEU A 141 -72.34 41.71 30.12
C LEU A 141 -72.28 40.71 28.96
N GLN A 142 -72.94 41.02 27.82
CA GLN A 142 -72.86 40.19 26.61
C GLN A 142 -71.51 40.31 25.88
N ARG A 143 -70.85 41.48 25.92
CA ARG A 143 -69.47 41.62 25.43
C ARG A 143 -68.47 40.86 26.31
N HIS A 144 -68.68 40.81 27.63
CA HIS A 144 -67.86 40.00 28.52
C HIS A 144 -68.06 38.50 28.25
N GLU A 145 -69.29 38.02 28.01
CA GLU A 145 -69.53 36.64 27.56
C GLU A 145 -68.88 36.32 26.20
N GLY A 146 -68.95 37.25 25.24
CA GLY A 146 -68.25 37.13 23.97
C GLY A 146 -66.72 37.22 24.08
N MET A 147 -66.19 37.89 25.10
CA MET A 147 -64.77 37.93 25.44
C MET A 147 -64.33 36.58 26.02
N THR A 148 -65.15 35.99 26.90
CA THR A 148 -64.95 34.63 27.42
C THR A 148 -65.02 33.56 26.32
N GLU A 149 -65.83 33.77 25.27
CA GLU A 149 -65.86 32.87 24.11
C GLU A 149 -64.59 32.96 23.26
N ARG A 150 -64.06 34.18 23.03
CA ARG A 150 -62.77 34.37 22.34
C ARG A 150 -61.62 33.77 23.16
N GLU A 151 -61.60 33.99 24.47
CA GLU A 151 -60.64 33.36 25.39
C GLU A 151 -60.75 31.83 25.38
N ARG A 152 -61.97 31.28 25.34
CA ARG A 152 -62.19 29.83 25.19
C ARG A 152 -61.65 29.33 23.86
N GLN A 153 -61.80 30.09 22.78
CA GLN A 153 -61.31 29.71 21.47
C GLN A 153 -59.77 29.77 21.38
N VAL A 154 -59.14 30.75 22.04
CA VAL A 154 -57.68 30.81 22.22
C VAL A 154 -57.20 29.63 23.04
N MET A 155 -57.84 29.32 24.17
CA MET A 155 -57.50 28.16 25.01
C MET A 155 -57.63 26.83 24.25
N LYS A 156 -58.65 26.71 23.38
CA LYS A 156 -58.80 25.54 22.52
C LYS A 156 -57.65 25.41 21.52
N LYS A 157 -57.28 26.50 20.83
CA LYS A 157 -56.13 26.51 19.91
C LYS A 157 -54.81 26.21 20.64
N LEU A 158 -54.63 26.79 21.83
CA LEU A 158 -53.45 26.54 22.65
C LEU A 158 -53.36 25.07 23.06
N LYS A 159 -54.49 24.48 23.46
CA LYS A 159 -54.57 23.04 23.75
C LYS A 159 -54.23 22.19 22.53
N GLU A 160 -54.75 22.53 21.35
CA GLU A 160 -54.43 21.82 20.11
C GLU A 160 -52.93 21.90 19.75
N VAL A 161 -52.30 23.06 19.95
CA VAL A 161 -50.85 23.23 19.74
C VAL A 161 -50.06 22.42 20.77
N VAL A 162 -50.44 22.47 22.04
CA VAL A 162 -49.79 21.69 23.11
C VAL A 162 -49.91 20.18 22.86
N ASP A 163 -51.09 19.72 22.44
CA ASP A 163 -51.30 18.30 22.13
C ASP A 163 -50.47 17.88 20.90
N LYS A 164 -50.38 18.73 19.85
CA LYS A 164 -49.48 18.50 18.71
C LYS A 164 -48.01 18.45 19.12
N GLN A 165 -47.55 19.40 19.92
CA GLN A 165 -46.16 19.41 20.42
C GLN A 165 -45.86 18.16 21.26
N ARG A 166 -46.82 17.69 22.07
CA ARG A 166 -46.66 16.43 22.82
C ARG A 166 -46.52 15.22 21.90
N ASP A 167 -47.32 15.15 20.84
CA ASP A 167 -47.24 14.06 19.87
C ASP A 167 -45.94 14.12 19.05
N GLU A 168 -45.47 15.32 18.73
CA GLU A 168 -44.19 15.55 18.07
C GLU A 168 -43.01 15.15 18.97
N ILE A 169 -43.02 15.52 20.25
CA ILE A 169 -42.02 15.07 21.24
C ILE A 169 -42.00 13.54 21.29
N ARG A 170 -43.16 12.88 21.40
CA ARG A 170 -43.24 11.41 21.40
C ARG A 170 -42.74 10.78 20.09
N ALA A 171 -42.95 11.44 18.96
CA ALA A 171 -42.43 10.98 17.68
C ALA A 171 -40.89 11.11 17.63
N LYS A 172 -40.36 12.24 18.10
CA LYS A 172 -38.91 12.48 18.20
C LYS A 172 -38.23 11.54 19.20
N ASP A 173 -38.85 11.25 20.34
CA ASP A 173 -38.35 10.27 21.30
C ASP A 173 -38.22 8.88 20.67
N ARG A 174 -39.22 8.45 19.88
CA ARG A 174 -39.16 7.18 19.14
C ARG A 174 -38.08 7.17 18.05
N GLU A 175 -37.88 8.30 17.38
CA GLU A 175 -36.80 8.45 16.40
C GLU A 175 -35.42 8.35 17.08
N LEU A 176 -35.26 9.00 18.24
CA LEU A 176 -34.05 8.94 19.05
C LEU A 176 -33.77 7.52 19.56
N THR A 177 -34.77 6.79 20.03
CA THR A 177 -34.58 5.40 20.47
C THR A 177 -34.10 4.51 19.33
N LEU A 178 -34.68 4.64 18.13
CA LEU A 178 -34.24 3.86 16.96
C LEU A 178 -32.81 4.21 16.55
N LYS A 179 -32.45 5.51 16.53
CA LYS A 179 -31.06 5.92 16.24
C LYS A 179 -30.08 5.42 17.30
N ASN A 180 -30.46 5.37 18.57
CA ASN A 180 -29.63 4.80 19.62
C ASN A 180 -29.42 3.30 19.43
N GLU A 181 -30.46 2.54 19.07
CA GLU A 181 -30.34 1.12 18.72
C GLU A 181 -29.39 0.90 17.54
N ASP A 182 -29.45 1.74 16.51
CA ASP A 182 -28.52 1.69 15.36
C ASP A 182 -27.07 2.00 15.79
N ILE A 183 -26.87 3.01 16.65
CA ILE A 183 -25.56 3.34 17.20
C ILE A 183 -25.00 2.17 18.01
N GLU A 184 -25.79 1.56 18.88
CA GLU A 184 -25.38 0.38 19.66
C GLU A 184 -25.02 -0.80 18.76
N ALA A 185 -25.79 -1.05 17.70
CA ALA A 185 -25.50 -2.09 16.73
C ALA A 185 -24.17 -1.84 15.98
N LEU A 186 -23.92 -0.59 15.57
CA LEU A 186 -22.67 -0.19 14.92
C LEU A 186 -21.48 -0.30 15.89
N GLN A 187 -21.64 0.11 17.15
CA GLN A 187 -20.61 -0.06 18.19
C GLN A 187 -20.26 -1.54 18.38
N GLN A 188 -21.25 -2.43 18.44
CA GLN A 188 -21.01 -3.88 18.53
C GLN A 188 -20.25 -4.41 17.31
N GLN A 189 -20.57 -3.95 16.09
CA GLN A 189 -19.83 -4.32 14.89
C GLN A 189 -18.38 -3.83 14.95
N GLN A 190 -18.18 -2.57 15.38
CA GLN A 190 -16.86 -1.99 15.54
C GLN A 190 -16.00 -2.79 16.53
N SER A 191 -16.55 -3.15 17.71
CA SER A 191 -15.83 -3.97 18.70
C SER A 191 -15.47 -5.36 18.16
N ARG A 192 -16.37 -5.99 17.37
CA ARG A 192 -16.07 -7.28 16.71
C ARG A 192 -14.94 -7.14 15.70
N LEU A 193 -14.95 -6.10 14.87
CA LEU A 193 -13.89 -5.84 13.89
C LEU A 193 -12.56 -5.53 14.57
N MET A 194 -12.56 -4.73 15.65
CA MET A 194 -11.36 -4.49 16.45
C MET A 194 -10.74 -5.79 16.95
N LYS A 195 -11.57 -6.72 17.46
CA LYS A 195 -11.09 -8.03 17.92
C LYS A 195 -10.49 -8.85 16.79
N ILE A 196 -11.17 -8.94 15.65
CA ILE A 196 -10.64 -9.65 14.47
C ILE A 196 -9.33 -9.01 13.99
N ASN A 197 -9.24 -7.68 13.98
CA ASN A 197 -8.03 -6.97 13.54
C ASN A 197 -6.86 -7.25 14.49
N HIS A 198 -7.10 -7.24 15.81
CA HIS A 198 -6.12 -7.64 16.81
C HIS A 198 -5.63 -9.08 16.60
N ASP A 199 -6.55 -10.03 16.41
CA ASP A 199 -6.23 -11.44 16.17
C ASP A 199 -5.40 -11.62 14.89
N LEU A 200 -5.73 -10.89 13.82
CA LEU A 200 -4.96 -10.90 12.57
C LEU A 200 -3.56 -10.31 12.73
N ARG A 201 -3.42 -9.17 13.42
CA ARG A 201 -2.11 -8.58 13.73
C ARG A 201 -1.26 -9.54 14.55
N HIS A 202 -1.84 -10.19 15.56
CA HIS A 202 -1.14 -11.19 16.35
C HIS A 202 -0.70 -12.38 15.47
N LYS A 203 -1.57 -12.87 14.58
CA LYS A 203 -1.23 -13.95 13.65
C LYS A 203 -0.11 -13.56 12.68
N ILE A 204 -0.13 -12.35 12.15
CA ILE A 204 0.96 -11.82 11.30
C ILE A 204 2.27 -11.82 12.08
N SER A 205 2.28 -11.28 13.30
CA SER A 205 3.47 -11.26 14.17
C SER A 205 4.04 -12.66 14.42
N VAL A 206 3.19 -13.65 14.69
CA VAL A 206 3.62 -15.05 14.87
C VAL A 206 4.20 -15.63 13.58
N VAL A 207 3.56 -15.41 12.43
CA VAL A 207 4.06 -15.90 11.13
C VAL A 207 5.38 -15.23 10.75
N GLU A 208 5.53 -13.93 11.01
CA GLU A 208 6.79 -13.21 10.79
C GLU A 208 7.92 -13.74 11.68
N ALA A 209 7.64 -14.00 12.96
CA ALA A 209 8.62 -14.61 13.86
C ALA A 209 9.03 -16.01 13.40
N GLN A 210 8.07 -16.83 12.95
CA GLN A 210 8.37 -18.13 12.35
C GLN A 210 9.22 -18.01 11.07
N GLY A 211 8.92 -17.03 10.22
CA GLY A 211 9.71 -16.74 9.02
C GLY A 211 11.15 -16.37 9.34
N LYS A 212 11.37 -15.49 10.33
CA LYS A 212 12.71 -15.11 10.80
C LYS A 212 13.49 -16.32 11.34
N ALA A 213 12.86 -17.14 12.19
CA ALA A 213 13.49 -18.35 12.72
C ALA A 213 13.89 -19.35 11.62
N LEU A 214 13.05 -19.53 10.59
CA LEU A 214 13.38 -20.38 9.45
C LEU A 214 14.54 -19.83 8.61
N ILE A 215 14.60 -18.50 8.43
CA ILE A 215 15.73 -17.86 7.74
C ILE A 215 17.03 -18.07 8.52
N GLU A 216 17.00 -17.91 9.85
CA GLU A 216 18.16 -18.16 10.72
C GLU A 216 18.64 -19.61 10.61
N GLN A 217 17.73 -20.59 10.73
CA GLN A 217 18.06 -22.01 10.56
C GLN A 217 18.65 -22.31 9.18
N LYS A 218 18.09 -21.71 8.12
CA LYS A 218 18.61 -21.87 6.76
C LYS A 218 20.05 -21.36 6.67
N VAL A 219 20.32 -20.17 7.21
CA VAL A 219 21.66 -19.57 7.21
C VAL A 219 22.65 -20.44 7.98
N GLU A 220 22.27 -20.97 9.14
CA GLU A 220 23.12 -21.87 9.94
C GLU A 220 23.46 -23.18 9.22
N LEU A 221 22.47 -23.77 8.53
CA LEU A 221 22.66 -24.97 7.72
C LEU A 221 23.54 -24.71 6.49
N GLU A 222 23.34 -23.57 5.80
CA GLU A 222 24.19 -23.15 4.68
C GLU A 222 25.64 -22.94 5.14
N ALA A 223 25.86 -22.27 6.28
CA ALA A 223 27.18 -22.08 6.87
C ALA A 223 27.85 -23.42 7.24
N SER A 224 27.09 -24.33 7.87
CA SER A 224 27.56 -25.67 8.25
C SER A 224 27.90 -26.55 7.03
N ALA A 225 27.14 -26.41 5.94
CA ALA A 225 27.43 -27.10 4.69
C ALA A 225 28.69 -26.53 4.02
N GLN A 226 28.86 -25.20 4.04
CA GLN A 226 30.05 -24.53 3.50
C GLN A 226 31.32 -24.91 4.27
N ALA A 227 31.27 -24.95 5.61
CA ALA A 227 32.39 -25.37 6.45
C ALA A 227 32.83 -26.81 6.14
N ARG A 228 31.87 -27.75 6.08
CA ARG A 228 32.16 -29.14 5.67
C ARG A 228 32.71 -29.23 4.24
N GLY A 229 32.23 -28.39 3.32
CA GLY A 229 32.77 -28.30 1.96
C GLY A 229 34.24 -27.87 1.94
N GLN A 230 34.62 -26.91 2.78
CA GLN A 230 36.02 -26.47 2.94
C GLN A 230 36.90 -27.57 3.53
N GLU A 231 36.42 -28.29 4.55
CA GLU A 231 37.13 -29.43 5.14
C GLU A 231 37.37 -30.56 4.12
N VAL A 232 36.34 -30.94 3.36
CA VAL A 232 36.49 -31.94 2.27
C VAL A 232 37.47 -31.45 1.21
N GLY A 233 37.43 -30.16 0.86
CA GLY A 233 38.39 -29.54 -0.04
C GLY A 233 39.83 -29.64 0.47
N ALA A 234 40.05 -29.33 1.75
CA ALA A 234 41.36 -29.43 2.40
C ALA A 234 41.88 -30.87 2.44
N LEU A 235 41.03 -31.83 2.82
CA LEU A 235 41.37 -33.26 2.82
C LEU A 235 41.73 -33.76 1.42
N ARG A 236 41.02 -33.33 0.37
CA ARG A 236 41.35 -33.67 -1.03
C ARG A 236 42.72 -33.14 -1.44
N GLN A 237 43.06 -31.91 -1.06
CA GLN A 237 44.37 -31.33 -1.32
C GLN A 237 45.47 -32.11 -0.59
N GLU A 238 45.23 -32.52 0.65
CA GLU A 238 46.20 -33.30 1.41
C GLU A 238 46.40 -34.70 0.83
N ILE A 239 45.33 -35.37 0.41
CA ILE A 239 45.42 -36.65 -0.34
C ILE A 239 46.21 -36.46 -1.63
N ALA A 240 46.01 -35.36 -2.36
CA ALA A 240 46.77 -35.08 -3.59
C ALA A 240 48.27 -34.89 -3.30
N ARG A 241 48.63 -34.11 -2.28
CA ARG A 241 50.02 -33.93 -1.83
C ARG A 241 50.67 -35.24 -1.41
N LEU A 242 49.95 -36.07 -0.65
CA LEU A 242 50.46 -37.38 -0.21
C LEU A 242 50.68 -38.32 -1.41
N ARG A 243 49.79 -38.30 -2.41
CA ARG A 243 49.97 -39.08 -3.66
C ARG A 243 51.19 -38.62 -4.46
N GLU A 244 51.40 -37.31 -4.55
CA GLU A 244 52.56 -36.74 -5.25
C GLU A 244 53.88 -37.13 -4.55
N ARG A 245 53.91 -37.07 -3.21
CA ARG A 245 55.07 -37.56 -2.43
C ARG A 245 55.32 -39.05 -2.64
N LEU A 246 54.27 -39.87 -2.73
CA LEU A 246 54.39 -41.31 -2.98
C LEU A 246 54.84 -41.63 -4.41
N GLN A 247 54.43 -40.83 -5.40
CA GLN A 247 54.90 -40.97 -6.80
C GLN A 247 56.35 -40.48 -6.99
N GLY A 248 56.82 -39.56 -6.16
CA GLY A 248 58.22 -39.10 -6.14
C GLY A 248 59.23 -40.14 -5.63
N GLU A 249 58.80 -41.28 -5.08
CA GLU A 249 59.66 -42.36 -4.55
C GLU A 249 59.94 -43.50 -5.55
N LEU A 250 59.75 -43.31 -6.86
CA LEU A 250 60.20 -44.25 -7.89
C LEU A 250 61.59 -43.86 -8.43
N PRO A 251 62.64 -44.69 -8.28
CA PRO A 251 64.00 -44.32 -8.65
C PRO A 251 64.20 -44.46 -10.16
N ALA A 252 64.14 -43.34 -10.89
CA ALA A 252 64.69 -43.26 -12.23
C ALA A 252 66.23 -43.18 -12.12
N GLN A 253 66.88 -44.15 -12.73
CA GLN A 253 68.32 -44.37 -12.69
C GLN A 253 69.10 -43.31 -13.50
N ASN A 254 70.21 -42.89 -12.90
CA ASN A 254 71.53 -42.61 -13.51
C ASN A 254 71.95 -41.18 -13.95
N PRO A 255 73.28 -40.91 -13.89
CA PRO A 255 73.87 -39.67 -13.34
C PRO A 255 74.77 -38.90 -14.34
N GLU A 256 75.13 -37.65 -14.02
CA GLU A 256 76.41 -36.97 -14.36
C GLU A 256 76.36 -35.54 -13.74
N GLU A 257 77.14 -35.28 -12.67
CA GLU A 257 78.35 -34.41 -12.61
C GLU A 257 78.14 -32.94 -13.01
N GLN A 258 78.56 -31.86 -12.32
CA GLN A 258 79.11 -31.50 -11.00
C GLN A 258 79.05 -29.92 -10.92
N PRO A 259 79.28 -29.28 -9.74
CA PRO A 259 79.00 -27.86 -9.42
C PRO A 259 80.23 -26.91 -9.59
N PRO A 260 80.11 -25.57 -9.39
CA PRO A 260 80.48 -24.91 -8.11
C PRO A 260 79.65 -23.61 -7.86
N GLN A 261 79.64 -22.85 -6.74
CA GLN A 261 80.00 -22.91 -5.33
C GLN A 261 79.25 -21.71 -4.65
N PRO A 262 78.95 -21.77 -3.33
CA PRO A 262 78.43 -20.71 -2.45
C PRO A 262 79.62 -19.92 -1.81
N PRO A 263 79.60 -19.10 -0.70
CA PRO A 263 78.64 -18.98 0.43
C PRO A 263 78.37 -17.55 1.02
N SER A 264 77.20 -17.29 1.68
CA SER A 264 76.96 -17.10 3.15
C SER A 264 77.42 -15.73 3.71
N PRO A 265 77.09 -15.22 4.94
CA PRO A 265 76.38 -15.81 6.11
C PRO A 265 75.36 -14.86 6.83
N ALA A 266 74.27 -15.34 7.44
CA ALA A 266 74.08 -15.90 8.81
C ALA A 266 73.09 -14.99 9.59
N GLU A 267 71.93 -15.52 9.96
CA GLU A 267 71.59 -16.08 11.29
C GLU A 267 71.45 -15.00 12.39
N LEU A 268 70.28 -14.94 13.03
CA LEU A 268 70.10 -15.55 14.35
C LEU A 268 68.66 -15.39 14.86
N MET A 269 68.30 -16.36 15.70
CA MET A 269 67.02 -16.59 16.35
C MET A 269 66.53 -15.44 17.24
N LEU A 270 65.23 -15.43 17.57
CA LEU A 270 64.72 -15.63 18.93
C LEU A 270 63.18 -15.67 18.92
N GLY A 271 62.61 -16.58 19.73
CA GLY A 271 61.17 -16.76 19.88
C GLY A 271 60.48 -15.76 20.79
N GLY A 272 59.14 -15.83 20.83
CA GLY A 272 58.31 -15.10 21.79
C GLY A 272 56.83 -15.07 21.40
N VAL A 273 56.06 -15.96 22.03
CA VAL A 273 54.72 -15.82 22.65
C VAL A 273 53.72 -14.76 22.11
N ASP A 274 52.47 -15.23 21.87
CA ASP A 274 51.17 -14.56 21.59
C ASP A 274 50.87 -13.22 22.32
N PRO A 275 49.80 -12.42 22.01
CA PRO A 275 48.59 -12.63 21.16
C PRO A 275 48.20 -11.42 20.24
N PRO A 276 47.05 -11.45 19.52
CA PRO A 276 46.58 -10.34 18.70
C PRO A 276 45.50 -9.48 19.39
N LEU A 277 45.64 -8.14 19.37
CA LEU A 277 44.57 -7.13 19.56
C LEU A 277 45.10 -5.76 19.04
N PRO A 278 44.25 -4.86 18.48
CA PRO A 278 43.06 -4.35 19.16
C PRO A 278 41.77 -4.41 18.35
N ALA A 279 40.72 -4.81 19.07
CA ALA A 279 39.35 -4.40 18.84
C ALA A 279 39.22 -2.88 19.04
N LEU A 280 38.43 -2.23 18.20
CA LEU A 280 37.93 -0.88 18.47
C LEU A 280 36.91 -0.93 19.62
N PRO A 281 36.99 -0.01 20.60
CA PRO A 281 35.96 0.15 21.62
C PRO A 281 34.89 1.12 21.12
N GLY A 282 33.64 0.74 21.31
CA GLY A 282 32.48 1.56 20.99
C GLY A 282 31.21 0.96 21.57
N SER A 283 31.27 0.51 22.83
CA SER A 283 30.10 0.19 23.64
C SER A 283 29.93 1.33 24.64
N LEU A 284 29.09 2.30 24.29
CA LEU A 284 28.39 3.09 25.29
C LEU A 284 27.14 2.29 25.65
N SER A 285 27.07 1.80 26.88
CA SER A 285 25.83 1.34 27.48
C SER A 285 24.90 2.55 27.67
N PRO A 286 23.62 2.47 27.29
CA PRO A 286 22.57 3.26 27.89
C PRO A 286 21.88 2.37 28.93
N GLU A 287 22.30 2.45 30.17
CA GLU A 287 21.49 1.98 31.30
C GLU A 287 21.45 3.12 32.31
N GLY A 288 20.24 3.65 32.50
CA GLY A 288 19.95 4.74 33.43
C GLY A 288 19.34 5.96 32.77
N HIS A 289 18.19 5.82 32.10
CA HIS A 289 17.22 6.89 31.81
C HIS A 289 15.86 6.26 31.41
N GLU A 290 15.38 5.29 32.18
CA GLU A 290 13.98 4.83 32.07
C GLU A 290 13.21 5.09 33.38
N GLU A 291 13.91 5.23 34.52
CA GLU A 291 13.26 5.58 35.80
C GLU A 291 13.03 7.10 35.98
N GLU A 292 13.76 7.97 35.25
CA GLU A 292 13.58 9.43 35.34
C GLU A 292 12.42 9.94 34.46
N GLU A 293 12.09 9.27 33.34
CA GLU A 293 10.97 9.67 32.47
C GLU A 293 9.60 9.25 33.05
N GLU A 294 9.52 8.15 33.79
CA GLU A 294 8.30 7.74 34.49
C GLU A 294 7.99 8.64 35.71
N GLU A 295 9.02 9.12 36.43
CA GLU A 295 8.84 10.08 37.54
C GLU A 295 8.45 11.50 37.05
N GLU A 296 8.88 11.91 35.84
CA GLU A 296 8.50 13.19 35.25
C GLU A 296 7.05 13.19 34.72
N GLU A 297 6.56 12.09 34.12
CA GLU A 297 5.14 11.98 33.71
C GLU A 297 4.18 11.97 34.91
N GLU A 298 4.51 11.24 36.00
CA GLU A 298 3.67 11.23 37.22
C GLU A 298 3.59 12.61 37.88
N ALA A 299 4.68 13.39 37.84
CA ALA A 299 4.73 14.74 38.38
C ALA A 299 3.92 15.76 37.54
N GLU A 300 3.89 15.60 36.22
CA GLU A 300 3.06 16.42 35.32
C GLU A 300 1.57 16.12 35.50
N ASP A 301 1.19 14.84 35.64
CA ASP A 301 -0.20 14.44 35.90
C ASP A 301 -0.69 14.88 37.30
N GLU A 302 0.17 14.82 38.32
CA GLU A 302 -0.14 15.35 39.65
C GLU A 302 -0.31 16.88 39.64
N ALA A 303 0.50 17.60 38.86
CA ALA A 303 0.40 19.05 38.70
C ALA A 303 -0.89 19.47 37.97
N VAL A 304 -1.34 18.69 36.98
CA VAL A 304 -2.61 18.90 36.27
C VAL A 304 -3.80 18.70 37.21
N LEU A 305 -3.79 17.63 38.02
CA LEU A 305 -4.84 17.34 39.00
C LEU A 305 -4.89 18.38 40.13
N LEU A 306 -3.74 18.86 40.59
CA LEU A 306 -3.66 19.93 41.61
C LEU A 306 -4.18 21.26 41.06
N TRP A 307 -3.92 21.56 39.79
CA TRP A 307 -4.43 22.74 39.10
C TRP A 307 -5.96 22.67 38.89
N GLU A 308 -6.50 21.49 38.58
CA GLU A 308 -7.94 21.26 38.51
C GLU A 308 -8.61 21.46 39.88
N ALA A 309 -8.01 20.99 40.97
CA ALA A 309 -8.55 21.11 42.31
C ALA A 309 -8.55 22.56 42.86
N LEU A 310 -7.55 23.39 42.55
CA LEU A 310 -7.50 24.79 42.98
C LEU A 310 -8.56 25.67 42.29
N CYS A 311 -9.14 25.23 41.18
CA CYS A 311 -10.07 26.04 40.38
C CYS A 311 -11.54 25.89 40.77
N ASP A 312 -11.89 24.95 41.66
CA ASP A 312 -13.26 24.72 42.13
C ASP A 312 -13.66 25.62 43.32
N GLU A 313 -12.71 26.34 43.93
CA GLU A 313 -12.95 27.24 45.05
C GLU A 313 -12.85 28.73 44.67
N ASP A 314 -13.75 29.25 43.83
CA ASP A 314 -14.09 30.69 43.90
C ASP A 314 -15.48 31.03 43.33
N ALA A 315 -16.53 30.59 44.04
CA ALA A 315 -17.90 31.06 43.84
C ALA A 315 -18.26 32.09 44.93
N GLY A 316 -17.64 33.27 44.86
CA GLY A 316 -17.56 34.18 46.01
C GLY A 316 -17.93 35.65 45.82
N GLY A 317 -18.66 36.03 44.77
CA GLY A 317 -19.33 37.34 44.70
C GLY A 317 -18.47 38.51 44.18
N LEU A 318 -18.75 38.98 42.97
CA LEU A 318 -18.13 40.20 42.42
C LEU A 318 -19.14 41.04 41.63
N ASP A 319 -19.04 42.36 41.83
CA ASP A 319 -19.90 43.43 41.34
C ASP A 319 -19.96 43.47 39.79
N PRO A 320 -21.16 43.47 39.17
CA PRO A 320 -21.35 43.45 37.72
C PRO A 320 -20.83 44.67 36.94
N LYS A 321 -20.20 45.68 37.57
CA LYS A 321 -19.70 46.90 36.92
C LYS A 321 -18.18 47.11 36.93
N ASP A 322 -17.38 46.15 37.38
CA ASP A 322 -15.91 46.29 37.41
C ASP A 322 -15.28 46.27 35.99
N PRO A 323 -14.59 47.35 35.55
CA PRO A 323 -13.88 47.40 34.26
C PRO A 323 -12.74 46.38 34.12
N ASN A 324 -12.19 45.88 35.23
CA ASN A 324 -11.11 44.90 35.27
C ASN A 324 -11.63 43.46 35.46
N ARG A 325 -12.95 43.25 35.45
CA ARG A 325 -13.54 41.92 35.53
C ARG A 325 -13.02 41.07 34.35
N PRO A 326 -12.53 39.84 34.59
CA PRO A 326 -12.19 38.91 33.53
C PRO A 326 -13.38 38.79 32.57
N ARG A 327 -13.13 39.11 31.28
CA ARG A 327 -14.16 39.06 30.23
C ARG A 327 -14.51 37.64 29.81
N PHE A 328 -13.68 36.69 30.22
CA PHE A 328 -13.83 35.27 29.98
C PHE A 328 -13.99 34.58 31.34
N THR A 329 -14.87 33.60 31.37
CA THR A 329 -14.95 32.64 32.46
C THR A 329 -13.70 31.76 32.48
N LEU A 330 -13.34 31.20 33.64
CA LEU A 330 -12.23 30.24 33.72
C LEU A 330 -12.46 29.02 32.79
N GLN A 331 -13.72 28.65 32.58
CA GLN A 331 -14.10 27.61 31.62
C GLN A 331 -13.79 28.01 30.18
N GLU A 332 -14.18 29.21 29.75
CA GLU A 332 -13.86 29.71 28.39
C GLU A 332 -12.34 29.81 28.18
N LEU A 333 -11.58 30.19 29.21
CA LEU A 333 -10.11 30.19 29.12
C LEU A 333 -9.54 28.78 29.00
N ARG A 334 -10.10 27.80 29.73
CA ARG A 334 -9.73 26.37 29.63
C ARG A 334 -9.99 25.84 28.23
N ASP A 335 -11.16 26.11 27.67
CA ASP A 335 -11.56 25.65 26.35
C ASP A 335 -10.62 26.22 25.27
N VAL A 336 -10.29 27.51 25.35
CA VAL A 336 -9.34 28.16 24.43
C VAL A 336 -7.93 27.59 24.58
N LEU A 337 -7.50 27.28 25.80
CA LEU A 337 -6.18 26.68 26.04
C LEU A 337 -6.09 25.25 25.52
N HIS A 338 -7.14 24.44 25.69
CA HIS A 338 -7.24 23.11 25.13
C HIS A 338 -7.26 23.15 23.61
N GLU A 339 -8.11 23.99 23.01
CA GLU A 339 -8.18 24.15 21.55
C GLU A 339 -6.82 24.60 20.99
N ARG A 340 -6.13 25.54 21.65
CA ARG A 340 -4.79 25.99 21.27
C ARG A 340 -3.76 24.86 21.35
N ASN A 341 -3.80 24.01 22.37
CA ASN A 341 -2.88 22.90 22.52
C ASN A 341 -3.17 21.79 21.49
N GLU A 342 -4.44 21.48 21.23
CA GLU A 342 -4.85 20.52 20.20
C GLU A 342 -4.44 20.99 18.80
N LEU A 343 -4.65 22.28 18.50
CA LEU A 343 -4.18 22.88 17.25
C LEU A 343 -2.66 22.86 17.14
N LYS A 344 -1.93 23.08 18.24
CA LYS A 344 -0.47 22.98 18.26
C LYS A 344 0.01 21.56 17.94
N ALA A 345 -0.64 20.53 18.48
CA ALA A 345 -0.34 19.13 18.16
C ALA A 345 -0.64 18.80 16.69
N LYS A 346 -1.79 19.27 16.16
CA LYS A 346 -2.13 19.12 14.74
C LYS A 346 -1.13 19.83 13.82
N VAL A 347 -0.69 21.03 14.18
CA VAL A 347 0.32 21.77 13.42
C VAL A 347 1.65 21.04 13.44
N PHE A 348 2.04 20.44 14.56
CA PHE A 348 3.25 19.63 14.66
C PHE A 348 3.20 18.41 13.73
N LEU A 349 2.11 17.63 13.77
CA LEU A 349 1.91 16.48 12.88
C LEU A 349 1.90 16.88 11.39
N LEU A 350 1.21 17.97 11.05
CA LEU A 350 1.19 18.48 9.69
C LEU A 350 2.56 18.99 9.23
N GLN A 351 3.37 19.55 10.13
CA GLN A 351 4.74 19.95 9.81
C GLN A 351 5.63 18.73 9.53
N GLU A 352 5.45 17.64 10.26
CA GLU A 352 6.14 16.37 10.02
C GLU A 352 5.72 15.76 8.68
N GLU A 353 4.41 15.70 8.40
CA GLU A 353 3.87 15.20 7.14
C GLU A 353 4.35 16.05 5.94
N LEU A 354 4.37 17.38 6.07
CA LEU A 354 4.92 18.26 5.05
C LEU A 354 6.43 18.10 4.88
N ALA A 355 7.17 17.76 5.95
CA ALA A 355 8.59 17.47 5.85
C ALA A 355 8.83 16.16 5.11
N TYR A 356 8.01 15.14 5.37
CA TYR A 356 8.03 13.85 4.70
C TYR A 356 7.79 13.99 3.18
N TYR A 357 6.73 14.68 2.77
CA TYR A 357 6.45 14.89 1.34
C TYR A 357 7.48 15.79 0.66
N LYS A 358 8.05 16.79 1.37
CA LYS A 358 9.15 17.58 0.81
C LYS A 358 10.41 16.75 0.60
N SER A 359 10.72 15.79 1.48
CA SER A 359 11.83 14.86 1.24
C SER A 359 11.55 13.94 0.07
N GLU A 360 10.32 13.43 -0.06
CA GLU A 360 9.89 12.56 -1.17
C GLU A 360 9.93 13.30 -2.53
N GLU A 361 9.45 14.56 -2.58
CA GLU A 361 9.47 15.39 -3.78
C GLU A 361 10.92 15.76 -4.21
N THR A 362 11.84 15.95 -3.25
CA THR A 362 13.27 16.17 -3.55
C THR A 362 14.00 14.90 -3.98
N GLU A 363 13.54 13.72 -3.57
CA GLU A 363 14.06 12.44 -4.05
C GLU A 363 13.60 12.16 -5.49
N ASP A 364 12.36 12.56 -5.84
CA ASP A 364 11.82 12.44 -7.20
C ASP A 364 12.43 13.47 -8.19
N GLU A 365 12.74 14.71 -7.75
CA GLU A 365 13.36 15.72 -8.62
C GLU A 365 14.84 15.42 -8.96
N MET A 366 15.51 14.55 -8.19
CA MET A 366 16.90 14.14 -8.46
C MET A 366 17.00 13.09 -9.60
N VAL A 367 15.86 12.63 -10.14
CA VAL A 367 15.79 11.60 -11.16
C VAL A 367 15.15 12.16 -12.45
N THR A 368 15.94 12.90 -13.26
CA THR A 368 16.03 12.88 -14.76
C THR A 368 16.43 14.26 -15.37
N PRO A 369 16.92 14.34 -16.64
CA PRO A 369 18.14 13.75 -17.19
C PRO A 369 19.12 14.85 -17.72
N SER A 370 20.43 14.65 -17.58
CA SER A 370 21.43 15.42 -18.35
C SER A 370 22.38 14.47 -19.10
N PRO A 371 22.95 14.92 -20.23
CA PRO A 371 23.48 14.04 -21.26
C PRO A 371 24.80 13.37 -20.85
N SER A 372 24.89 12.08 -21.16
CA SER A 372 26.06 11.21 -21.04
C SER A 372 27.40 11.87 -21.39
N PRO A 373 28.48 11.47 -20.71
CA PRO A 373 29.27 10.39 -21.30
C PRO A 373 29.41 9.19 -20.36
N SER A 374 29.39 8.03 -20.99
CA SER A 374 29.42 6.65 -20.48
C SER A 374 30.22 6.39 -19.20
N PRO A 375 29.72 5.51 -18.32
CA PRO A 375 30.56 4.64 -17.51
C PRO A 375 30.46 3.19 -17.99
N ASP A 376 31.62 2.56 -18.08
CA ASP A 376 31.81 1.15 -18.36
C ASP A 376 30.93 0.26 -17.46
N LEU A 377 30.00 -0.45 -18.09
CA LEU A 377 29.32 -1.59 -17.48
C LEU A 377 30.33 -2.72 -17.29
N ARG A 378 30.95 -2.76 -16.11
CA ARG A 378 31.42 -4.02 -15.54
C ARG A 378 30.19 -4.86 -15.20
N THR A 379 29.69 -5.57 -16.20
CA THR A 379 28.78 -6.71 -16.01
C THR A 379 29.50 -7.77 -15.18
N ARG A 380 29.21 -7.83 -13.88
CA ARG A 380 29.44 -9.04 -13.10
C ARG A 380 28.40 -10.07 -13.53
N SER A 381 28.66 -10.72 -14.65
CA SER A 381 27.95 -11.91 -15.09
C SER A 381 28.24 -13.05 -14.11
N ARG A 382 27.32 -13.30 -13.17
CA ARG A 382 27.19 -14.63 -12.56
C ARG A 382 26.26 -15.44 -13.45
N SER A 383 26.84 -16.38 -14.18
CA SER A 383 26.14 -17.36 -15.00
C SER A 383 25.32 -18.31 -14.12
N ALA A 384 24.03 -18.04 -13.96
CA ALA A 384 23.03 -19.06 -13.70
C ALA A 384 22.18 -19.15 -14.97
N ALA A 385 22.04 -20.36 -15.51
CA ALA A 385 21.37 -20.63 -16.78
C ALA A 385 20.01 -19.92 -16.85
N GLN A 386 19.90 -18.94 -17.74
CA GLN A 386 18.61 -18.36 -18.12
C GLN A 386 17.79 -19.47 -18.79
N PRO A 387 16.53 -19.72 -18.39
CA PRO A 387 15.68 -20.65 -19.13
C PRO A 387 15.58 -20.17 -20.57
N GLU A 388 15.78 -21.08 -21.53
CA GLU A 388 15.69 -20.74 -22.95
C GLU A 388 14.31 -20.12 -23.25
N SER A 389 14.32 -18.90 -23.83
CA SER A 389 13.10 -18.21 -24.31
C SER A 389 12.26 -19.18 -25.15
N GLY A 390 10.93 -19.15 -24.98
CA GLY A 390 10.00 -19.98 -25.74
C GLY A 390 10.22 -19.86 -27.25
N ILE A 391 10.59 -18.66 -27.72
CA ILE A 391 10.92 -18.37 -29.12
C ILE A 391 12.19 -19.11 -29.54
N LYS A 392 13.27 -19.08 -28.74
CA LYS A 392 14.49 -19.87 -29.01
C LYS A 392 14.19 -21.37 -29.11
N ARG A 393 13.27 -21.87 -28.28
CA ARG A 393 12.87 -23.28 -28.28
C ARG A 393 12.14 -23.65 -29.57
N LEU A 394 11.25 -22.78 -30.05
CA LEU A 394 10.53 -22.94 -31.33
C LEU A 394 11.50 -23.03 -32.52
N PHE A 395 12.55 -22.21 -32.54
CA PHE A 395 13.52 -22.22 -33.65
C PHE A 395 14.70 -23.20 -33.47
N SER A 396 14.84 -23.85 -32.31
CA SER A 396 15.92 -24.80 -32.02
C SER A 396 15.90 -26.04 -32.92
N PHE A 397 14.72 -26.42 -33.42
CA PHE A 397 14.53 -27.56 -34.32
C PHE A 397 15.31 -27.41 -35.62
N PHE A 398 15.36 -26.20 -36.19
CA PHE A 398 16.09 -25.92 -37.43
C PHE A 398 17.62 -25.94 -37.25
N SER A 399 18.11 -25.65 -36.04
CA SER A 399 19.54 -25.69 -35.74
C SER A 399 20.07 -27.11 -35.51
N ARG A 400 19.19 -28.05 -35.14
CA ARG A 400 19.55 -29.46 -34.87
C ARG A 400 19.95 -30.22 -36.14
N ASP A 401 19.49 -29.81 -37.32
CA ASP A 401 19.84 -30.47 -38.58
C ASP A 401 21.29 -30.21 -39.03
N LYS A 402 21.94 -29.18 -38.49
CA LYS A 402 23.37 -28.93 -38.69
C LYS A 402 24.25 -30.07 -38.14
N GLN A 403 23.79 -30.83 -37.14
CA GLN A 403 24.54 -31.95 -36.60
C GLN A 403 24.27 -33.30 -37.30
N ARG A 404 23.12 -33.47 -37.96
CA ARG A 404 22.78 -34.75 -38.62
C ARG A 404 23.39 -34.88 -40.02
N GLY A 405 23.58 -33.77 -40.74
CA GLY A 405 24.21 -33.76 -42.06
C GLY A 405 25.72 -34.07 -42.05
N SER A 406 26.42 -33.76 -40.95
CA SER A 406 27.89 -33.87 -40.88
C SER A 406 28.42 -35.25 -40.49
N GLN A 407 27.60 -36.16 -39.95
CA GLN A 407 28.04 -37.52 -39.56
C GLN A 407 27.87 -38.59 -40.65
N ARG A 408 27.23 -38.27 -41.78
CA ARG A 408 26.98 -39.26 -42.86
C ARG A 408 28.09 -39.37 -43.91
N SER A 409 29.18 -38.62 -43.79
CA SER A 409 30.27 -38.60 -44.80
C SER A 409 31.50 -39.45 -44.44
N ALA A 410 31.49 -40.22 -43.35
CA ALA A 410 32.59 -41.11 -43.04
C ALA A 410 32.07 -42.43 -42.48
N GLN A 411 32.44 -43.51 -43.18
CA GLN A 411 32.58 -44.88 -42.69
C GLN A 411 31.44 -45.88 -43.00
N PHE A 412 31.73 -46.65 -44.06
CA PHE A 412 31.57 -48.09 -44.23
C PHE A 412 30.29 -48.73 -44.79
N ASP A 413 30.57 -49.53 -45.80
CA ASP A 413 29.83 -50.60 -46.46
C ASP A 413 29.86 -51.90 -45.61
N VAL A 414 29.04 -52.87 -46.02
CA VAL A 414 28.88 -54.27 -45.58
C VAL A 414 27.80 -54.52 -44.51
N GLY A 415 26.72 -55.17 -44.94
CA GLY A 415 25.56 -55.53 -44.12
C GLY A 415 25.67 -56.87 -43.40
N SER A 416 24.65 -57.16 -42.57
CA SER A 416 24.07 -58.49 -42.30
C SER A 416 23.19 -58.48 -41.02
N TRP A 417 21.89 -58.74 -41.23
CA TRP A 417 20.97 -59.50 -40.35
C TRP A 417 20.30 -58.85 -39.12
N ALA A 418 18.97 -58.68 -39.28
CA ALA A 418 17.89 -59.26 -38.46
C ALA A 418 17.71 -58.85 -36.97
N GLY A 419 16.59 -58.16 -36.73
CA GLY A 419 15.60 -58.56 -35.72
C GLY A 419 15.68 -57.91 -34.34
N LYS A 420 14.75 -56.99 -34.05
CA LYS A 420 13.72 -57.15 -33.00
C LYS A 420 12.92 -55.85 -32.78
N ASP A 421 11.66 -55.94 -33.17
CA ASP A 421 10.45 -55.54 -32.46
C ASP A 421 10.37 -54.20 -31.71
N ASP A 422 9.47 -53.39 -32.23
CA ASP A 422 8.70 -52.33 -31.58
C ASP A 422 8.18 -52.76 -30.20
N VAL A 423 8.59 -52.01 -29.17
CA VAL A 423 7.83 -51.86 -27.92
C VAL A 423 7.78 -50.37 -27.60
N TYR A 424 6.91 -49.68 -28.31
CA TYR A 424 6.37 -48.38 -27.92
C TYR A 424 4.89 -48.60 -27.65
N THR A 425 4.46 -48.53 -26.38
CA THR A 425 3.16 -48.02 -25.92
C THR A 425 2.91 -48.48 -24.49
N GLU A 426 3.11 -47.58 -23.52
CA GLU A 426 2.26 -47.52 -22.32
C GLU A 426 2.45 -46.19 -21.57
N GLN A 427 3.63 -45.57 -21.65
CA GLN A 427 3.89 -44.30 -20.96
C GLN A 427 3.39 -43.04 -21.71
N ALA A 428 2.90 -43.18 -22.94
CA ALA A 428 2.44 -42.06 -23.77
C ALA A 428 0.91 -41.82 -23.72
N GLN A 429 0.13 -42.71 -23.08
CA GLN A 429 -1.33 -42.57 -23.01
C GLN A 429 -1.86 -42.07 -21.66
N GLU A 430 -1.08 -42.09 -20.58
CA GLU A 430 -1.52 -41.51 -19.28
C GLU A 430 -1.44 -39.97 -19.24
N ALA A 431 -0.73 -39.32 -20.17
CA ALA A 431 -0.55 -37.86 -20.17
C ALA A 431 -1.72 -37.07 -20.79
N LEU A 432 -2.79 -37.73 -21.25
CA LEU A 432 -3.89 -37.08 -22.00
C LEU A 432 -5.26 -37.12 -21.30
N GLN A 433 -5.33 -37.51 -20.02
CA GLN A 433 -6.60 -37.56 -19.27
C GLN A 433 -6.78 -36.46 -18.21
N HIS A 434 -5.89 -35.47 -18.16
CA HIS A 434 -6.00 -34.30 -17.28
C HIS A 434 -5.75 -32.97 -18.02
N MET A 435 -6.39 -32.81 -19.19
CA MET A 435 -6.65 -31.51 -19.81
C MET A 435 -8.08 -31.44 -20.32
#